data_AF-A0A1P8W909-F1
#
_entry.id   AF-A0A1P8W909-F1
#
_cell.length_a   1.000
_cell.length_b   1.000
_cell.length_c   1.000
_cell.angle_alpha   90.00
_cell.angle_beta   90.00
_cell.angle_gamma   90.00
#
_symmetry.space_group_name_H-M   'P 1'
#
loop_
_entity.id
_entity.type
_entity.pdbx_description
1 polymer ?
#
loop_
_entity_poly.entity_id
_entity_poly.type
_entity_poly.pdbx_seq_one_letter_code
_entity_poly.pdbx_strand_id
1 'polypeptide(L)'
;MSKEIPMITLIKKGSKAFPRYVLAKADEFKNAVFWNGTTWSDESEAILFDDVNKALWTHHDLLMETLSDRPCHQYVVPVYVEIYGDKPKLNDLRAWLEKAVRIVVESPKHGTGPNETFGVVLLDAERTQSV
;
A
#
# COMPACT_ATOMS: atom_id res chain seq x y z
N MET A 1 -13.27 20.88 9.41
CA MET A 1 -14.01 19.89 8.62
C MET A 1 -13.04 18.75 8.34
N SER A 2 -13.29 17.53 8.82
CA SER A 2 -12.43 16.39 8.47
C SER A 2 -12.57 16.16 6.97
N LYS A 3 -11.48 16.39 6.22
CA LYS A 3 -11.43 15.93 4.83
C LYS A 3 -11.46 14.41 4.87
N GLU A 4 -12.50 13.80 4.33
CA GLU A 4 -12.63 12.35 4.22
C GLU A 4 -11.35 11.75 3.62
N ILE A 5 -10.85 10.67 4.22
CA ILE A 5 -9.63 10.01 3.72
C ILE A 5 -10.00 9.33 2.40
N PRO A 6 -9.39 9.71 1.26
CA PRO A 6 -9.79 9.17 -0.02
C PRO A 6 -9.45 7.68 -0.11
N MET A 7 -10.43 6.88 -0.52
CA MET A 7 -10.20 5.48 -0.84
C MET A 7 -9.57 5.37 -2.23
N ILE A 8 -8.24 5.30 -2.28
CA ILE A 8 -7.50 5.05 -3.52
C ILE A 8 -7.42 3.54 -3.76
N THR A 9 -7.85 3.11 -4.94
CA THR A 9 -7.92 1.71 -5.37
C THR A 9 -6.93 1.44 -6.50
N LEU A 10 -6.22 0.31 -6.41
CA LEU A 10 -5.39 -0.23 -7.49
C LEU A 10 -6.21 -1.16 -8.38
N ILE A 11 -6.33 -0.84 -9.66
CA ILE A 11 -7.13 -1.61 -10.64
C ILE A 11 -6.20 -2.23 -11.68
N LYS A 12 -6.37 -3.53 -11.96
CA LYS A 12 -5.67 -4.22 -13.05
C LYS A 12 -6.43 -4.05 -14.37
N LYS A 13 -5.79 -3.49 -15.39
CA LYS A 13 -6.37 -3.26 -16.74
C LYS A 13 -5.68 -4.07 -17.87
N GLY A 14 -4.50 -4.63 -17.61
CA GLY A 14 -3.74 -5.43 -18.58
C GLY A 14 -4.04 -6.95 -18.58
N SER A 15 -3.38 -7.68 -19.48
CA SER A 15 -3.52 -9.14 -19.59
C SER A 15 -2.65 -9.88 -18.56
N LYS A 16 -2.73 -11.21 -18.52
CA LYS A 16 -1.85 -12.02 -17.67
C LYS A 16 -0.38 -11.94 -18.12
N ALA A 17 -0.14 -11.87 -19.45
CA ALA A 17 1.21 -11.77 -20.02
C ALA A 17 1.77 -10.34 -19.91
N PHE A 18 0.91 -9.33 -20.00
CA PHE A 18 1.27 -7.92 -19.91
C PHE A 18 0.38 -7.22 -18.88
N PRO A 19 0.63 -7.44 -17.58
CA PRO A 19 -0.15 -6.78 -16.55
C PRO A 19 0.07 -5.27 -16.63
N ARG A 20 -1.02 -4.54 -16.44
CA ARG A 20 -1.05 -3.09 -16.32
C ARG A 20 -1.94 -2.71 -15.16
N TYR A 21 -1.52 -1.70 -14.41
CA TYR A 21 -2.22 -1.23 -13.23
C TYR A 21 -2.50 0.26 -13.34
N VAL A 22 -3.64 0.70 -12.82
CA VAL A 22 -4.02 2.10 -12.69
C VAL A 22 -4.47 2.36 -11.26
N LEU A 23 -4.34 3.61 -10.81
CA LEU A 23 -4.87 4.06 -9.53
C LEU A 23 -6.13 4.89 -9.79
N ALA A 24 -7.18 4.61 -9.03
CA ALA A 24 -8.45 5.31 -9.12
C ALA A 24 -8.98 5.69 -7.74
N LYS A 25 -9.76 6.76 -7.66
CA LYS A 25 -10.54 7.12 -6.48
C LYS A 25 -11.91 7.65 -6.89
N ALA A 26 -12.80 7.82 -5.92
CA ALA A 26 -14.03 8.58 -6.11
C ALA A 26 -13.76 10.09 -6.02
N ASP A 27 -14.36 10.86 -6.93
CA ASP A 27 -14.50 12.31 -6.78
C ASP A 27 -15.65 12.67 -5.81
N GLU A 28 -15.94 13.96 -5.66
CA GLU A 28 -17.02 14.47 -4.79
C GLU A 28 -18.42 13.97 -5.19
N PHE A 29 -18.59 13.55 -6.45
CA PHE A 29 -19.84 13.02 -7.01
C PHE A 29 -19.85 11.49 -7.11
N LYS A 30 -18.82 10.83 -6.57
CA LYS A 30 -18.60 9.38 -6.64
C LYS A 30 -18.33 8.83 -8.06
N ASN A 31 -17.91 9.68 -8.98
CA ASN A 31 -17.36 9.23 -10.26
C ASN A 31 -15.92 8.74 -10.06
N ALA A 32 -15.52 7.75 -10.84
CA ALA A 32 -14.15 7.27 -10.84
C ALA A 32 -13.24 8.28 -11.56
N VAL A 33 -12.23 8.76 -10.86
CA VAL A 33 -11.12 9.55 -11.42
C VAL A 33 -9.81 8.79 -11.25
N PHE A 34 -8.90 8.97 -12.19
CA PHE A 34 -7.69 8.17 -12.34
C PHE A 34 -6.45 9.04 -12.21
N TRP A 35 -5.41 8.50 -11.59
CA TRP A 35 -4.14 9.20 -11.47
C TRP A 35 -3.42 9.23 -12.83
N ASN A 36 -3.03 10.42 -13.29
CA ASN A 36 -2.26 10.58 -14.54
C ASN A 36 -0.75 10.76 -14.30
N GLY A 37 -0.29 10.75 -13.04
CA GLY A 37 1.09 11.05 -12.65
C GLY A 37 1.27 12.42 -12.00
N THR A 38 0.29 13.33 -12.16
CA THR A 38 0.35 14.70 -11.62
C THR A 38 -0.95 15.12 -10.95
N THR A 39 -2.09 14.74 -11.51
CA THR A 39 -3.43 15.07 -11.03
C THR A 39 -4.37 13.89 -11.22
N TRP A 40 -5.58 14.01 -10.65
CA TRP A 40 -6.69 13.11 -10.92
C TRP A 40 -7.42 13.59 -12.18
N SER A 41 -7.64 12.69 -13.13
CA SER A 41 -8.25 12.97 -14.44
C SER A 41 -9.12 11.80 -14.92
N ASP A 42 -9.57 11.85 -16.16
CA ASP A 42 -10.34 10.79 -16.81
C ASP A 42 -9.48 9.53 -17.08
N GLU A 43 -10.15 8.39 -17.30
CA GLU A 43 -9.48 7.10 -17.51
C GLU A 43 -8.51 7.11 -18.70
N SER A 44 -8.81 7.88 -19.75
CA SER A 44 -7.97 7.97 -20.95
C SER A 44 -6.59 8.58 -20.70
N GLU A 45 -6.45 9.36 -19.64
CA GLU A 45 -5.18 9.99 -19.24
C GLU A 45 -4.48 9.23 -18.12
N ALA A 46 -5.05 8.10 -17.66
CA ALA A 46 -4.52 7.34 -16.55
C ALA A 46 -3.11 6.83 -16.87
N ILE A 47 -2.18 7.01 -15.94
CA ILE A 47 -0.86 6.40 -16.05
C ILE A 47 -1.01 4.88 -15.89
N LEU A 48 -0.42 4.14 -16.81
CA LEU A 48 -0.42 2.68 -16.82
C LEU A 48 0.91 2.16 -16.25
N PHE A 49 0.87 1.70 -15.00
CA PHE A 49 2.02 1.06 -14.39
C PHE A 49 2.23 -0.35 -14.96
N ASP A 50 3.46 -0.67 -15.32
CA ASP A 50 3.89 -2.00 -15.75
C ASP A 50 4.30 -2.91 -14.57
N ASP A 51 4.60 -2.31 -13.43
CA ASP A 51 5.00 -2.97 -12.18
C ASP A 51 4.02 -2.63 -11.05
N VAL A 52 3.50 -3.68 -10.40
CA VAL A 52 2.59 -3.56 -9.26
C VAL A 52 3.24 -2.83 -8.09
N ASN A 53 4.55 -3.00 -7.87
CA ASN A 53 5.25 -2.38 -6.75
C ASN A 53 5.35 -0.87 -6.94
N LYS A 54 5.65 -0.40 -8.16
CA LYS A 54 5.66 1.04 -8.47
C LYS A 54 4.28 1.67 -8.26
N ALA A 55 3.22 0.97 -8.66
CA ALA A 55 1.86 1.42 -8.44
C ALA A 55 1.50 1.50 -6.95
N LEU A 56 1.94 0.52 -6.15
CA LEU A 56 1.75 0.50 -4.69
C LEU A 56 2.53 1.61 -3.98
N TRP A 57 3.75 1.92 -4.41
CA TRP A 57 4.50 3.06 -3.87
C TRP A 57 3.82 4.39 -4.19
N THR A 58 3.37 4.58 -5.44
CA THR A 58 2.63 5.79 -5.82
C THR A 58 1.31 5.90 -5.04
N HIS A 59 0.62 4.78 -4.84
CA HIS A 59 -0.58 4.70 -4.00
C HIS A 59 -0.30 5.14 -2.56
N HIS A 60 0.80 4.65 -1.97
CA HIS A 60 1.24 5.03 -0.64
C HIS A 60 1.52 6.52 -0.56
N ASP A 61 2.30 7.09 -1.48
CA ASP A 61 2.66 8.51 -1.48
C ASP A 61 1.41 9.40 -1.57
N LEU A 62 0.49 9.08 -2.49
CA LEU A 62 -0.78 9.80 -2.64
C LEU A 62 -1.64 9.74 -1.38
N LEU A 63 -1.65 8.61 -0.67
CA LEU A 63 -2.33 8.51 0.61
C LEU A 63 -1.63 9.35 1.69
N MET A 64 -0.31 9.28 1.79
CA MET A 64 0.46 10.02 2.79
C MET A 64 0.32 11.54 2.62
N GLU A 65 0.26 12.04 1.39
CA GLU A 65 -0.04 13.46 1.11
C GLU A 65 -1.37 13.89 1.74
N THR A 66 -2.40 13.04 1.65
CA THR A 66 -3.74 13.33 2.19
C THR A 66 -3.83 13.25 3.71
N LEU A 67 -2.82 12.64 4.36
CA LEU A 67 -2.74 12.47 5.81
C LEU A 67 -1.73 13.41 6.47
N SER A 68 -1.00 14.21 5.68
CA SER A 68 0.13 15.03 6.14
C SER A 68 -0.23 16.08 7.20
N ASP A 69 -1.49 16.52 7.26
CA ASP A 69 -2.01 17.48 8.23
C ASP A 69 -2.58 16.84 9.51
N ARG A 70 -2.59 15.50 9.60
CA ARG A 70 -3.16 14.76 10.72
C ARG A 70 -2.10 14.35 11.76
N PRO A 71 -2.46 14.30 13.06
CA PRO A 71 -1.57 13.75 14.08
C PRO A 71 -1.18 12.29 13.76
N CYS A 72 0.12 12.00 13.76
CA CYS A 72 0.65 10.66 13.56
C CYS A 72 0.96 10.01 14.92
N HIS A 73 0.34 8.86 15.19
CA HIS A 73 0.61 8.04 16.38
C HIS A 73 1.23 6.72 15.92
N GLN A 74 2.46 6.44 16.38
CA GLN A 74 3.21 5.27 15.98
C GLN A 74 3.06 4.15 17.01
N TYR A 75 2.77 2.94 16.54
CA TYR A 75 2.71 1.72 17.34
C TYR A 75 3.65 0.68 16.75
N VAL A 76 4.31 -0.10 17.60
CA VAL A 76 5.18 -1.21 17.20
C VAL A 76 4.45 -2.51 17.50
N VAL A 77 4.19 -3.31 16.47
CA VAL A 77 3.59 -4.65 16.60
C VAL A 77 4.68 -5.68 16.28
N PRO A 78 5.02 -6.58 17.21
CA PRO A 78 6.02 -7.62 16.93
C PRO A 78 5.47 -8.67 15.97
N VAL A 79 6.25 -9.02 14.95
CA VAL A 79 5.98 -10.14 14.04
C VAL A 79 7.08 -11.19 14.23
N TYR A 80 6.68 -12.42 14.52
CA TYR A 80 7.60 -13.54 14.67
C TYR A 80 7.60 -14.39 13.40
N VAL A 81 8.80 -14.76 12.94
CA VAL A 81 9.00 -15.64 11.78
C VAL A 81 9.72 -16.90 12.25
N GLU A 82 9.05 -18.03 12.11
CA GLU A 82 9.64 -19.34 12.40
C GLU A 82 10.07 -20.02 11.11
N ILE A 83 11.29 -20.57 11.11
CA ILE A 83 11.89 -21.25 9.96
C ILE A 83 12.26 -22.66 10.38
N TYR A 84 11.71 -23.64 9.67
CA TYR A 84 11.99 -25.06 9.88
C TYR A 84 13.01 -25.52 8.82
N GLY A 85 14.24 -25.80 9.26
CA GLY A 85 15.34 -26.22 8.38
C GLY A 85 16.70 -25.68 8.82
N ASP A 86 17.67 -25.68 7.90
CA ASP A 86 18.98 -25.06 8.14
C ASP A 86 18.84 -23.56 8.39
N LYS A 87 19.53 -23.06 9.41
CA LYS A 87 19.49 -21.64 9.79
C LYS A 87 20.01 -20.78 8.62
N PRO A 88 19.17 -19.95 7.97
CA PRO A 88 19.63 -19.12 6.87
C PRO A 88 20.59 -18.05 7.38
N LYS A 89 21.47 -17.58 6.50
CA LYS A 89 22.23 -16.37 6.79
C LYS A 89 21.27 -15.18 6.88
N LEU A 90 21.55 -14.25 7.79
CA LEU A 90 20.67 -13.13 8.09
C LEU A 90 20.34 -12.28 6.85
N ASN A 91 21.33 -12.03 5.98
CA ASN A 91 21.13 -11.23 4.76
C ASN A 91 20.20 -11.94 3.76
N ASP A 92 20.34 -13.26 3.62
CA ASP A 92 19.50 -14.06 2.72
C ASP A 92 18.05 -14.09 3.25
N LEU A 93 17.90 -14.20 4.59
CA LEU A 93 16.60 -14.09 5.26
C LEU A 93 15.93 -12.74 4.99
N ARG A 94 16.65 -11.62 5.17
CA ARG A 94 16.12 -10.27 4.92
C ARG A 94 15.66 -10.10 3.47
N ALA A 95 16.51 -10.47 2.52
CA ALA A 95 16.18 -10.39 1.10
C ALA A 95 14.99 -11.28 0.70
N TRP A 96 14.80 -12.41 1.39
CA TRP A 96 13.62 -13.24 1.22
C TRP A 96 12.37 -12.60 1.84
N LEU A 97 12.44 -12.10 3.07
CA LEU A 97 11.31 -11.45 3.76
C LEU A 97 10.78 -10.24 2.98
N GLU A 98 11.66 -9.41 2.43
CA GLU A 98 11.30 -8.27 1.57
C GLU A 98 10.46 -8.68 0.35
N LYS A 99 10.69 -9.90 -0.17
CA LYS A 99 10.01 -10.41 -1.37
C LYS A 99 8.77 -11.24 -1.03
N ALA A 100 8.83 -11.99 0.06
CA ALA A 100 7.86 -13.03 0.41
C ALA A 100 6.77 -12.53 1.35
N VAL A 101 7.10 -11.62 2.28
CA VAL A 101 6.13 -11.14 3.26
C VAL A 101 5.28 -10.04 2.64
N ARG A 102 3.97 -10.26 2.69
CA ARG A 102 2.97 -9.25 2.35
C ARG A 102 2.03 -9.11 3.52
N ILE A 103 2.04 -7.95 4.16
CA ILE A 103 1.05 -7.64 5.20
C ILE A 103 -0.14 -7.02 4.49
N VAL A 104 -1.27 -7.72 4.53
CA VAL A 104 -2.52 -7.26 3.92
C VAL A 104 -3.46 -6.82 5.03
N VAL A 105 -3.86 -5.55 5.00
CA VAL A 105 -4.88 -4.99 5.88
C VAL A 105 -6.20 -4.92 5.09
N GLU A 106 -7.17 -5.77 5.44
CA GLU A 106 -8.45 -5.85 4.75
C GLU A 106 -9.49 -4.90 5.37
N SER A 107 -9.27 -3.59 5.21
CA SER A 107 -10.15 -2.54 5.75
C SER A 107 -11.63 -2.64 5.34
N PRO A 108 -12.01 -3.04 4.11
CA PRO A 108 -13.43 -3.17 3.74
C PRO A 108 -14.20 -4.22 4.55
N LYS A 109 -13.50 -5.24 5.07
CA LYS A 109 -14.10 -6.35 5.82
C LYS A 109 -14.09 -6.12 7.33
N HIS A 110 -13.08 -5.40 7.82
CA HIS A 110 -12.85 -5.22 9.25
C HIS A 110 -13.05 -3.78 9.75
N GLY A 111 -13.41 -2.85 8.84
CA GLY A 111 -13.66 -1.45 9.14
C GLY A 111 -12.43 -0.55 9.03
N THR A 112 -12.65 0.76 9.07
CA THR A 112 -11.60 1.73 9.40
C THR A 112 -11.29 1.59 10.89
N GLY A 113 -10.05 1.92 11.29
CA GLY A 113 -9.67 1.84 12.71
C GLY A 113 -10.58 2.67 13.61
N PRO A 114 -10.52 2.50 14.94
CA PRO A 114 -11.37 3.25 15.87
C PRO A 114 -11.31 4.76 15.57
N ASN A 115 -12.46 5.43 15.57
CA ASN A 115 -12.59 6.87 15.29
C ASN A 115 -12.09 7.31 13.90
N GLU A 116 -12.38 6.55 12.84
CA GLU A 116 -11.96 6.85 11.45
C GLU A 116 -10.43 6.93 11.29
N THR A 117 -9.70 6.16 12.09
CA THR A 117 -8.24 6.11 12.00
C THR A 117 -7.80 5.28 10.80
N PHE A 118 -6.74 5.77 10.13
CA PHE A 118 -6.09 5.07 9.04
C PHE A 118 -4.78 4.47 9.54
N GLY A 119 -4.65 3.15 9.39
CA GLY A 119 -3.44 2.41 9.76
C GLY A 119 -2.53 2.25 8.56
N VAL A 120 -1.29 2.71 8.68
CA VAL A 120 -0.20 2.32 7.78
C VAL A 120 0.61 1.25 8.50
N VAL A 121 0.79 0.10 7.86
CA VAL A 121 1.68 -0.95 8.36
C VAL A 121 2.96 -0.96 7.55
N LEU A 122 4.08 -0.78 8.24
CA LEU A 122 5.41 -0.82 7.66
C LEU A 122 6.13 -2.05 8.19
N LEU A 123 6.71 -2.84 7.28
CA LEU A 123 7.65 -3.89 7.64
C LEU A 123 9.07 -3.40 7.35
N ASP A 124 9.82 -3.11 8.42
CA ASP A 124 11.24 -2.77 8.33
C ASP A 124 12.08 -4.05 8.47
N ALA A 125 12.48 -4.63 7.34
CA ALA A 125 13.28 -5.85 7.31
C ALA A 125 14.73 -5.64 7.79
N GLU A 126 15.26 -4.42 7.78
CA GLU A 126 16.63 -4.14 8.23
C GLU A 126 16.77 -4.37 9.73
N ARG A 127 15.70 -4.10 10.48
CA ARG A 127 15.61 -4.35 11.92
C ARG A 127 15.41 -5.84 12.28
N THR A 128 15.37 -6.73 11.30
CA THR A 128 15.34 -8.18 11.56
C THR A 128 16.59 -8.61 12.30
N GLN A 129 16.40 -9.28 13.43
CA GLN A 129 17.45 -9.83 14.28
C GLN A 129 17.14 -11.28 14.62
N SER A 130 18.17 -12.11 14.83
CA SER A 130 17.99 -13.43 15.40
C SER A 130 17.71 -13.29 16.89
N VAL A 131 16.68 -14.00 17.37
CA VAL A 131 16.49 -14.27 18.80
C VAL A 131 17.55 -15.27 19.27
#